data_AF-T1C929-F1
#
_entry.id   AF-T1C929-F1
#
_cell.length_a   1.000
_cell.length_b   1.000
_cell.length_c   1.000
_cell.angle_alpha   90.00
_cell.angle_beta   90.00
_cell.angle_gamma   90.00
#
_symmetry.space_group_name_H-M   'P 1'
#
loop_
_entity.id
_entity.type
_entity.pdbx_description
1 polymer ?
#
loop_
_entity_poly.entity_id
_entity_poly.type
_entity_poly.pdbx_seq_one_letter_code
_entity_poly.pdbx_strand_id
1 'polypeptide(L)'
;MAQSSSDVTPLDYSRYDFKDPETYRLRIAKGLSREVVEQISDFKKEPDWLREYRLRAYEHFVQRPMPDWGPSLAEIDFDAYTYYANPLLEGESK
;
A
#
# COMPACT_ATOMS: atom_id res chain seq x y z
N MET A 1 -9.38 44.41 24.45
CA MET A 1 -10.13 44.40 23.19
C MET A 1 -9.63 43.22 22.37
N ALA A 2 -10.30 42.08 22.45
CA ALA A 2 -9.98 40.92 21.62
C ALA A 2 -10.66 41.13 20.26
N GLN A 3 -9.87 41.27 19.21
CA GLN A 3 -10.41 41.27 17.85
C GLN A 3 -10.71 39.81 17.48
N SER A 4 -12.00 39.51 17.36
CA SER A 4 -12.53 38.22 16.94
C SER A 4 -12.00 37.85 15.56
N SER A 5 -11.23 36.75 15.50
CA SER A 5 -10.75 36.14 14.27
C SER A 5 -11.88 35.36 13.61
N SER A 6 -12.76 36.01 12.87
CA SER A 6 -13.88 35.32 12.21
C SER A 6 -14.31 36.00 10.93
N ASP A 7 -13.38 36.11 9.98
CA ASP A 7 -13.69 36.39 8.57
C ASP A 7 -12.80 35.51 7.69
N VAL A 8 -12.97 34.19 7.79
CA VAL A 8 -12.46 33.24 6.79
C VAL A 8 -13.64 32.92 5.89
N THR A 9 -13.63 33.46 4.67
CA THR A 9 -14.62 33.09 3.65
C THR A 9 -14.54 31.58 3.42
N PRO A 10 -15.65 30.82 3.52
CA PRO A 10 -15.63 29.40 3.20
C PRO A 10 -15.24 29.23 1.74
N LEU A 11 -14.04 28.70 1.49
CA LEU A 11 -13.59 28.37 0.15
C LEU A 11 -14.33 27.11 -0.31
N ASP A 12 -15.18 27.25 -1.33
CA ASP A 12 -15.86 26.12 -1.95
C ASP A 12 -14.89 25.38 -2.90
N TYR A 13 -14.38 24.25 -2.42
CA TYR A 13 -13.50 23.35 -3.17
C TYR A 13 -14.26 22.25 -3.92
N SER A 14 -15.59 22.22 -3.88
CA SER A 14 -16.39 21.14 -4.51
C SER A 14 -16.09 20.95 -5.99
N ARG A 15 -15.78 22.06 -6.69
CA ARG A 15 -15.36 22.05 -8.11
C ARG A 15 -14.05 21.29 -8.38
N TYR A 16 -13.29 20.96 -7.34
CA TYR A 16 -12.01 20.25 -7.40
C TYR A 16 -12.02 18.91 -6.64
N ASP A 17 -13.13 18.51 -6.01
CA ASP A 17 -13.27 17.23 -5.31
C ASP A 17 -13.66 16.08 -6.27
N PHE A 18 -13.00 16.00 -7.43
CA PHE A 18 -13.17 14.86 -8.32
C PHE A 18 -12.40 13.67 -7.76
N LYS A 19 -13.03 12.49 -7.77
CA LYS A 19 -12.45 11.24 -7.26
C LYS A 19 -12.52 10.20 -8.36
N ASP A 20 -11.37 9.72 -8.78
CA ASP A 20 -11.33 8.57 -9.67
C ASP A 20 -11.73 7.31 -8.90
N PRO A 21 -12.59 6.45 -9.46
CA PRO A 21 -12.98 5.22 -8.80
C PRO A 21 -11.77 4.28 -8.69
N GLU A 22 -11.51 3.79 -7.49
CA GLU A 22 -10.48 2.77 -7.25
C GLU A 22 -10.91 1.43 -7.89
N THR A 23 -10.39 1.15 -9.08
CA THR A 23 -10.62 -0.12 -9.79
C THR A 23 -9.32 -0.91 -9.88
N TYR A 24 -9.37 -2.17 -9.43
CA TYR A 24 -8.20 -3.05 -9.38
C TYR A 24 -8.48 -4.33 -10.16
N ARG A 25 -7.50 -4.77 -10.97
CA ARG A 25 -7.49 -6.12 -11.57
C ARG A 25 -7.24 -7.18 -10.52
N LEU A 26 -6.30 -6.89 -9.62
CA LEU A 26 -5.98 -7.73 -8.47
C LEU A 26 -5.63 -6.82 -7.30
N ARG A 27 -6.26 -7.09 -6.16
CA ARG A 27 -5.88 -6.52 -4.87
C ARG A 27 -5.68 -7.68 -3.91
N ILE A 28 -4.46 -7.84 -3.42
CA ILE A 28 -4.15 -8.90 -2.46
C ILE A 28 -4.62 -8.46 -1.07
N ALA A 29 -4.86 -9.44 -0.19
CA ALA A 29 -5.20 -9.18 1.21
C ALA A 29 -4.14 -8.30 1.91
N LYS A 30 -4.55 -7.71 3.03
CA LYS A 30 -3.63 -6.95 3.88
C LYS A 30 -2.62 -7.88 4.57
N GLY A 31 -1.49 -7.28 4.91
CA GLY A 31 -0.38 -7.91 5.59
C GLY A 31 0.62 -8.58 4.68
N LEU A 32 1.78 -8.87 5.26
CA LEU A 32 2.90 -9.49 4.57
C LEU A 32 3.02 -10.93 5.03
N SER A 33 2.65 -11.87 4.16
CA SER A 33 2.79 -13.29 4.43
C SER A 33 3.46 -14.02 3.27
N ARG A 34 3.84 -15.28 3.51
CA ARG A 34 4.37 -16.16 2.45
C ARG A 34 3.38 -16.28 1.30
N GLU A 35 2.11 -16.49 1.62
CA GLU A 35 1.02 -16.66 0.65
C GLU A 35 0.81 -15.41 -0.20
N VAL A 36 0.99 -14.22 0.38
CA VAL A 36 0.95 -12.95 -0.36
C VAL A 36 2.08 -12.90 -1.39
N VAL A 37 3.29 -13.27 -1.01
CA VAL A 37 4.44 -13.32 -1.93
C VAL A 37 4.20 -14.30 -3.07
N GLU A 38 3.65 -15.48 -2.78
CA GLU A 38 3.32 -16.48 -3.80
C GLU A 38 2.24 -16.00 -4.75
N GLN A 39 1.17 -15.40 -4.24
CA GLN A 39 0.10 -14.80 -5.06
C GLN A 39 0.63 -13.72 -6.00
N ILE A 40 1.57 -12.88 -5.55
CA ILE A 40 2.20 -11.85 -6.40
C ILE A 40 2.96 -12.53 -7.54
N SER A 41 3.80 -13.52 -7.24
CA SER A 41 4.59 -14.21 -8.26
C SER A 41 3.72 -14.95 -9.27
N ASP A 42 2.67 -15.62 -8.81
CA ASP A 42 1.75 -16.37 -9.66
C ASP A 42 0.95 -15.44 -10.58
N PHE A 43 0.42 -14.34 -10.04
CA PHE A 43 -0.29 -13.34 -10.82
C PHE A 43 0.61 -12.69 -11.88
N LYS A 44 1.87 -12.43 -11.54
CA LYS A 44 2.86 -11.83 -12.46
C LYS A 44 3.50 -12.84 -13.41
N LYS A 45 3.19 -14.14 -13.29
CA LYS A 45 3.77 -15.23 -14.09
C LYS A 45 5.30 -15.19 -14.04
N GLU A 46 5.85 -14.98 -12.84
CA GLU A 46 7.29 -14.92 -12.63
C GLU A 46 7.93 -16.31 -12.78
N PRO A 47 9.18 -16.40 -13.29
CA PRO A 47 9.91 -17.66 -13.32
C PRO A 47 10.27 -18.14 -11.90
N ASP A 48 10.43 -19.46 -11.72
CA ASP A 48 10.62 -20.09 -10.41
C ASP A 48 11.76 -19.49 -9.57
N TRP A 49 12.88 -19.15 -10.21
CA TRP A 49 14.02 -18.55 -9.52
C TRP A 49 13.69 -17.20 -8.87
N LEU A 50 12.77 -16.42 -9.46
CA LEU A 50 12.37 -15.13 -8.93
C LEU A 50 11.36 -15.30 -7.78
N ARG A 51 10.45 -16.28 -7.89
CA ARG A 51 9.57 -16.68 -6.77
C ARG A 51 10.39 -17.10 -5.56
N GLU A 52 11.36 -17.98 -5.76
CA GLU A 52 12.29 -18.45 -4.72
C GLU A 52 13.09 -17.28 -4.11
N TYR A 53 13.57 -16.35 -4.94
CA TYR A 53 14.27 -15.15 -4.46
C TYR A 53 13.39 -14.29 -3.56
N ARG A 54 12.13 -14.06 -3.92
CA ARG A 54 11.18 -13.29 -3.10
C ARG A 54 10.87 -14.00 -1.78
N LEU A 55 10.69 -15.32 -1.81
CA LEU A 55 10.45 -16.11 -0.60
C LEU A 55 11.62 -16.01 0.38
N ARG A 56 12.86 -16.12 -0.11
CA ARG A 56 14.06 -15.90 0.72
C ARG A 56 14.12 -14.48 1.29
N ALA A 57 13.76 -13.47 0.50
CA ALA A 57 13.71 -12.09 0.98
C ALA A 57 12.68 -11.90 2.10
N TYR A 58 11.50 -12.53 1.98
CA TYR A 58 10.47 -12.54 3.01
C TYR A 58 10.95 -13.23 4.29
N GLU A 59 11.58 -14.40 4.17
CA GLU A 59 12.17 -15.10 5.32
C GLU A 59 13.21 -14.24 6.04
N HIS A 60 14.10 -13.59 5.28
CA HIS A 60 15.08 -12.68 5.84
C HIS A 60 14.46 -11.46 6.52
N PHE A 61 13.35 -10.94 5.99
CA PHE A 61 12.63 -9.83 6.60
C PHE A 61 12.04 -10.23 7.96
N VAL A 62 11.31 -11.34 8.02
CA VAL A 62 10.66 -11.84 9.25
C VAL A 62 11.67 -12.21 10.33
N GLN A 63 12.84 -12.72 9.96
CA GLN A 63 13.89 -13.09 10.91
C GLN A 63 14.66 -11.89 11.48
N ARG A 64 14.61 -10.72 10.83
CA ARG A 64 15.37 -9.55 11.26
C ARG A 64 14.59 -8.79 12.34
N PRO A 65 15.23 -8.43 13.45
CA PRO A 65 14.61 -7.53 14.42
C PRO A 65 14.44 -6.15 13.80
N MET A 66 13.49 -5.38 14.34
CA MET A 66 13.33 -3.97 13.99
C MET A 66 14.64 -3.22 14.32
N PRO A 67 15.17 -2.39 13.41
CA PRO A 67 16.37 -1.63 13.72
C PRO A 67 16.11 -0.58 14.80
N ASP A 68 17.10 -0.40 15.69
CA ASP A 68 17.06 0.60 16.76
C ASP A 68 17.72 1.94 16.38
N TRP A 69 18.27 2.04 15.18
CA TRP A 69 18.90 3.26 14.71
C TRP A 69 17.86 4.15 14.01
N GLY A 70 17.89 5.47 14.27
CA GLY A 70 16.99 6.44 13.66
C GLY A 70 15.69 6.66 14.46
N PRO A 71 14.64 7.21 13.82
CA PRO A 71 13.33 7.38 14.44
C PRO A 71 12.70 6.04 14.85
N SER A 72 11.85 6.06 15.87
CA SER A 72 11.13 4.88 16.32
C SER A 72 10.23 4.32 15.21
N LEU A 73 10.33 3.01 14.99
CA LEU A 73 9.48 2.26 14.07
C LEU A 73 8.42 1.45 14.82
N ALA A 74 8.26 1.66 16.13
CA ALA A 74 7.34 0.89 16.97
C ALA A 74 5.86 1.04 16.60
N GLU A 75 5.50 2.11 15.88
CA GLU A 75 4.13 2.38 15.43
C GLU A 75 3.79 1.68 14.10
N ILE A 76 4.76 1.03 13.44
CA ILE A 76 4.54 0.40 12.14
C ILE A 76 3.84 -0.94 12.33
N ASP A 77 2.59 -1.00 11.88
CA ASP A 77 1.83 -2.24 11.75
C ASP A 77 1.92 -2.76 10.31
N PHE A 78 2.79 -3.75 10.08
CA PHE A 78 2.99 -4.35 8.77
C PHE A 78 1.74 -5.09 8.27
N ASP A 79 0.87 -5.54 9.17
CA ASP A 79 -0.35 -6.26 8.82
C ASP A 79 -1.47 -5.35 8.35
N ALA A 80 -1.36 -4.03 8.59
CA ALA A 80 -2.33 -3.04 8.13
C ALA A 80 -2.22 -2.68 6.64
N TYR A 81 -1.07 -2.93 6.01
CA TYR A 81 -0.77 -2.49 4.66
C TYR A 81 -1.19 -3.48 3.57
N THR A 82 -1.47 -2.96 2.38
CA THR A 82 -1.62 -3.78 1.16
C THR A 82 -0.36 -3.64 0.31
N TYR A 83 0.44 -4.71 0.23
CA TYR A 83 1.76 -4.68 -0.41
C TYR A 83 1.71 -4.76 -1.94
N TYR A 84 0.60 -5.21 -2.51
CA TYR A 84 0.42 -5.28 -3.95
C TYR A 84 -1.03 -5.03 -4.36
N ALA A 85 -1.20 -4.06 -5.26
CA ALA A 85 -2.44 -3.78 -5.94
C ALA A 85 -2.11 -3.46 -7.40
N ASN A 86 -2.74 -4.15 -8.33
CA ASN A 86 -2.64 -3.87 -9.76
C ASN A 86 -3.90 -3.11 -10.20
N PRO A 87 -3.77 -1.81 -10.56
CA PRO A 87 -4.90 -1.03 -11.03
C PRO A 87 -5.40 -1.53 -12.38
N LEU A 88 -6.70 -1.45 -12.61
CA LEU A 88 -7.24 -1.60 -13.95
C LEU A 88 -6.83 -0.36 -14.76
N LEU A 89 -6.24 -0.58 -15.94
CA LEU A 89 -5.99 0.53 -16.87
C LEU A 89 -7.29 0.81 -17.63
N GLU A 90 -7.56 2.09 -17.88
CA GLU A 90 -8.70 2.49 -18.71
C GLU A 90 -8.64 1.79 -20.07
N GLY A 91 -9.73 1.11 -20.46
CA GLY A 91 -9.85 0.42 -21.75
C GLY A 91 -9.79 -1.11 -21.68
N GLU A 92 -9.43 -1.70 -20.53
CA GLU A 92 -9.56 -3.15 -20.35
C GLU A 92 -10.90 -3.47 -19.67
N SER A 93 -11.80 -4.14 -20.41
CA SER A 93 -13.06 -4.64 -19.87
C SER A 93 -12.81 -5.88 -18.98
N LYS A 94 -13.62 -6.01 -17.93
CA LYS A 94 -13.52 -7.03 -16.88
C LYS A 94 -13.83 -8.44 -17.39
#